data_AF-A0AA39PPM7-F1
#
_entry.id   AF-A0AA39PPM7-F1
#
_cell.length_a   1.000
_cell.length_b   1.000
_cell.length_c   1.000
_cell.angle_alpha   90.00
_cell.angle_beta   90.00
_cell.angle_gamma   90.00
#
_symmetry.space_group_name_H-M   'P 1'
#
loop_
_entity.id
_entity.type
_entity.pdbx_description
1 polymer ?
#
loop_
_entity_poly.entity_id
_entity_poly.type
_entity_poly.pdbx_seq_one_letter_code
_entity_poly.pdbx_strand_id
1 'polypeptide(L)'
;MSSAASTFSVLPRYLQRRIDKVYISTAKSLHLIETPPLKKRKPVASSSSGGGGFLVEDDPDEIEDEIDASQVPNVPISSIPSALQLLDLPPDDEQVLTIFRQAASGWDEDASASTELSVTMDDWRAVCAILLEHHAQEYADSDGDAISRPVSDPESDYQEGDVDMEDDDDDDYVEEASSRRRTRTTTRTRESDTDSDSTMPKQLTKRQKQTCLENFALIFPDVTPEDLPRQKIMIADIQRVSKLLNEKLKAEEIIEMLEIFSSAPDKSMNLSDFERMMITAKLA
;
A
#
# COMPACT_ATOMS: atom_id res chain seq x y z
N MET A 1 10.69 31.25 3.57
CA MET A 1 10.04 30.13 2.83
C MET A 1 11.05 29.00 2.70
N SER A 2 11.03 28.00 3.58
CA SER A 2 11.88 26.77 3.51
C SER A 2 11.48 25.67 4.51
N SER A 3 10.33 25.76 5.18
CA SER A 3 10.03 24.80 6.26
C SER A 3 9.49 23.46 5.76
N ALA A 4 8.76 23.41 4.64
CA ALA A 4 8.05 22.20 4.20
C ALA A 4 8.91 21.25 3.35
N ALA A 5 9.83 21.76 2.50
CA ALA A 5 10.83 20.90 1.86
C ALA A 5 11.80 20.27 2.89
N SER A 6 12.00 20.95 4.01
CA SER A 6 12.80 20.44 5.12
C SER A 6 12.14 19.24 5.81
N THR A 7 10.81 19.19 5.95
CA THR A 7 10.14 18.07 6.65
C THR A 7 10.21 16.77 5.85
N PHE A 8 10.09 16.83 4.52
CA PHE A 8 10.23 15.63 3.68
C PHE A 8 11.60 14.95 3.85
N SER A 9 12.68 15.74 3.94
CA SER A 9 14.04 15.21 4.09
C SER A 9 14.29 14.53 5.44
N VAL A 10 13.49 14.86 6.46
CA VAL A 10 13.58 14.32 7.83
C VAL A 10 12.88 12.96 7.93
N LEU A 11 11.96 12.63 7.01
CA LEU A 11 11.29 11.33 7.02
C LEU A 11 12.26 10.18 6.74
N PRO A 12 11.97 8.98 7.28
CA PRO A 12 12.66 7.75 6.88
C PRO A 12 12.68 7.55 5.35
N ARG A 13 13.79 7.01 4.83
CA ARG A 13 13.99 6.81 3.38
C ARG A 13 12.91 5.96 2.71
N TYR A 14 12.34 4.99 3.44
CA TYR A 14 11.26 4.16 2.89
C TYR A 14 9.99 4.99 2.65
N LEU A 15 9.64 5.93 3.54
CA LEU A 15 8.51 6.84 3.34
C LEU A 15 8.76 7.81 2.20
N GLN A 16 9.96 8.40 2.12
CA GLN A 16 10.34 9.27 0.99
C GLN A 16 10.12 8.55 -0.35
N ARG A 17 10.66 7.32 -0.48
CA ARG A 17 10.48 6.49 -1.68
C ARG A 17 9.02 6.15 -1.94
N ARG A 18 8.23 5.87 -0.90
CA ARG A 18 6.81 5.56 -1.03
C ARG A 18 6.03 6.77 -1.56
N ILE A 19 6.24 7.95 -0.99
CA ILE A 19 5.63 9.21 -1.42
C ILE A 19 5.95 9.49 -2.90
N ASP A 20 7.21 9.36 -3.29
CA ASP A 20 7.65 9.58 -4.68
C ASP A 20 7.07 8.53 -5.64
N LYS A 21 7.08 7.26 -5.23
CA LYS A 21 6.55 6.16 -6.03
C LYS A 21 5.07 6.35 -6.33
N VAL A 22 4.28 6.79 -5.34
CA VAL A 22 2.87 7.07 -5.54
C VAL A 22 2.67 8.21 -6.52
N TYR A 23 3.38 9.33 -6.36
CA TYR A 23 3.32 10.46 -7.29
C TYR A 23 3.60 10.02 -8.74
N ILE A 24 4.73 9.33 -8.93
CA ILE A 24 5.15 8.85 -10.25
C ILE A 24 4.13 7.86 -10.82
N SER A 25 3.61 6.95 -10.00
CA SER A 25 2.58 6.00 -10.43
C SER A 25 1.31 6.70 -10.90
N THR A 26 0.84 7.71 -10.16
CA THR A 26 -0.35 8.48 -10.52
C THR A 26 -0.12 9.30 -11.80
N ALA A 27 1.03 9.98 -11.91
CA ALA A 27 1.41 10.74 -13.10
C ALA A 27 1.51 9.85 -14.36
N LYS A 28 2.13 8.67 -14.23
CA LYS A 28 2.21 7.67 -15.31
C LYS A 28 0.85 7.15 -15.73
N SER A 29 -0.02 6.85 -14.76
CA SER A 29 -1.37 6.35 -15.05
C SER A 29 -2.16 7.32 -15.90
N LEU A 30 -1.93 8.63 -15.76
CA LEU A 30 -2.56 9.66 -16.58
C LEU A 30 -1.94 9.73 -17.98
N HIS A 31 -0.61 9.65 -18.07
CA HIS A 31 0.08 9.71 -19.36
C HIS A 31 -0.25 8.50 -20.27
N LEU A 32 -0.49 7.32 -19.68
CA LEU A 32 -0.96 6.14 -20.42
C LEU A 32 -2.40 6.28 -20.96
N ILE A 33 -3.21 7.15 -20.35
CA ILE A 33 -4.58 7.41 -20.81
C ILE A 33 -4.58 8.44 -21.95
N GLU A 34 -3.67 9.40 -21.91
CA GLU A 34 -3.60 10.49 -22.90
C GLU A 34 -2.86 10.13 -24.20
N THR A 35 -1.95 9.16 -24.15
CA THR A 35 -1.19 8.76 -25.34
C THR A 35 -1.72 7.44 -25.94
N PRO A 36 -2.34 7.46 -27.13
CA PRO A 36 -2.68 6.21 -27.81
C PRO A 36 -1.38 5.44 -28.11
N PRO A 37 -1.36 4.11 -27.97
CA PRO A 37 -0.16 3.33 -28.19
C PRO A 37 0.31 3.52 -29.64
N LEU A 38 1.36 4.30 -29.82
CA LEU A 38 2.06 4.44 -31.08
C LEU A 38 2.59 3.05 -31.43
N LYS A 39 1.85 2.38 -32.34
CA LYS A 39 2.23 1.12 -32.96
C LYS A 39 3.71 1.18 -33.32
N LYS A 40 4.53 0.41 -32.60
CA LYS A 40 5.96 0.21 -32.87
C LYS A 40 6.12 -0.05 -34.38
N ARG A 41 6.60 0.95 -35.11
CA ARG A 41 6.94 0.79 -36.53
C ARG A 41 8.14 -0.15 -36.57
N LYS A 42 7.90 -1.33 -37.12
CA LYS A 42 8.89 -2.35 -37.46
C LYS A 42 10.10 -1.68 -38.14
N PRO A 43 11.31 -1.75 -37.58
CA PRO A 43 12.49 -1.21 -38.26
C PRO A 43 12.73 -2.02 -39.53
N VAL A 44 12.80 -1.32 -40.66
CA VAL A 44 13.22 -1.88 -41.94
C VAL A 44 14.72 -2.14 -41.84
N ALA A 45 15.10 -3.41 -41.97
CA ALA A 45 16.47 -3.87 -41.95
C ALA A 45 17.28 -3.21 -43.08
N SER A 46 18.28 -2.42 -42.73
CA SER A 46 19.43 -2.12 -43.59
C SER A 46 20.56 -3.07 -43.23
N SER A 47 21.03 -3.79 -44.25
CA SER A 47 22.13 -4.73 -44.20
C SER A 47 23.49 -4.03 -44.23
N SER A 48 24.30 -4.22 -43.19
CA SER A 48 25.77 -4.14 -43.25
C SER A 48 26.33 -4.95 -42.07
N SER A 49 26.73 -6.20 -42.26
CA SER A 49 28.12 -6.60 -42.56
C SER A 49 29.13 -6.25 -41.46
N GLY A 50 29.51 -7.27 -40.68
CA GLY A 50 30.84 -7.42 -40.10
C GLY A 50 31.00 -7.15 -38.60
N GLY A 51 31.40 -8.18 -37.85
CA GLY A 51 32.09 -8.02 -36.56
C GLY A 51 31.48 -8.83 -35.42
N GLY A 52 32.15 -9.93 -35.03
CA GLY A 52 31.79 -10.71 -33.86
C GLY A 52 32.01 -9.96 -32.55
N GLY A 53 31.08 -10.17 -31.60
CA GLY A 53 31.13 -9.65 -30.24
C GLY A 53 30.39 -10.63 -29.32
N PHE A 54 30.93 -10.80 -28.12
CA PHE A 54 30.45 -11.69 -27.07
C PHE A 54 28.94 -11.53 -26.81
N LEU A 55 28.25 -12.67 -26.66
CA LEU A 55 26.92 -12.72 -26.06
C LEU A 55 27.08 -12.43 -24.56
N VAL A 56 26.86 -11.18 -24.16
CA VAL A 56 26.34 -10.90 -22.81
C VAL A 56 24.86 -11.26 -22.90
N GLU A 57 24.44 -12.23 -22.08
CA GLU A 57 23.02 -12.52 -21.86
C GLU A 57 22.41 -11.29 -21.16
N ASP A 58 21.86 -10.37 -21.95
CA ASP A 58 21.00 -9.31 -21.44
C ASP A 58 19.75 -9.95 -20.83
N ASP A 59 19.69 -9.94 -19.50
CA ASP A 59 18.49 -10.19 -18.72
C ASP A 59 17.41 -9.16 -19.12
N PRO A 60 16.21 -9.57 -19.56
CA PRO A 60 15.16 -8.65 -19.98
C PRO A 60 14.43 -7.93 -18.82
N ASP A 61 14.92 -8.06 -17.59
CA ASP A 61 14.22 -7.58 -16.38
C ASP A 61 14.76 -6.27 -15.78
N GLU A 62 15.78 -5.64 -16.37
CA GLU A 62 16.33 -4.35 -15.88
C GLU A 62 16.30 -3.20 -16.91
N ILE A 63 15.29 -3.16 -17.78
CA ILE A 63 14.90 -1.88 -18.38
C ILE A 63 13.88 -1.23 -17.44
N GLU A 64 14.33 -0.86 -16.24
CA GLU A 64 13.73 0.27 -15.55
C GLU A 64 14.02 1.46 -16.46
N ASP A 65 13.06 1.83 -17.32
CA ASP A 65 13.11 3.08 -18.06
C ASP A 65 13.46 4.18 -17.04
N GLU A 66 14.70 4.67 -17.09
CA GLU A 66 15.17 5.89 -16.45
C GLU A 66 14.32 7.01 -17.01
N ILE A 67 13.13 7.17 -16.44
CA ILE A 67 12.29 8.31 -16.71
C ILE A 67 13.01 9.45 -16.03
N ASP A 68 13.65 10.26 -16.86
CA ASP A 68 14.24 11.53 -16.48
C ASP A 68 13.24 12.26 -15.57
N ALA A 69 13.59 12.38 -14.29
CA ALA A 69 12.73 12.97 -13.27
C ALA A 69 12.32 14.41 -13.61
N SER A 70 13.03 15.04 -14.57
CA SER A 70 12.70 16.35 -15.11
C SER A 70 11.46 16.37 -16.04
N GLN A 71 10.89 15.22 -16.42
CA GLN A 71 9.71 15.12 -17.29
C GLN A 71 8.46 14.54 -16.61
N VAL A 72 8.44 14.35 -15.29
CA VAL A 72 7.26 13.79 -14.61
C VAL A 72 6.12 14.83 -14.68
N PRO A 73 4.99 14.52 -15.34
CA PRO A 73 3.90 15.47 -15.45
C PRO A 73 3.27 15.75 -14.09
N ASN A 74 2.79 16.97 -13.90
CA ASN A 74 2.09 17.36 -12.68
C ASN A 74 0.82 16.53 -12.48
N VAL A 75 0.48 16.24 -11.23
CA VAL A 75 -0.71 15.44 -10.91
C VAL A 75 -1.92 16.38 -10.80
N PRO A 76 -2.99 16.20 -11.59
CA PRO A 76 -4.20 17.01 -11.48
C PRO A 76 -4.91 16.75 -10.14
N ILE A 77 -5.57 17.78 -9.62
CA ILE A 77 -6.25 17.73 -8.32
C ILE A 77 -7.27 16.59 -8.22
N SER A 78 -7.89 16.21 -9.34
CA SER A 78 -8.88 15.13 -9.42
C SER A 78 -8.31 13.74 -9.13
N SER A 79 -6.99 13.55 -9.29
CA SER A 79 -6.31 12.27 -9.07
C SER A 79 -5.73 12.11 -7.67
N ILE A 80 -5.79 13.17 -6.85
CA ILE A 80 -5.26 13.18 -5.47
C ILE A 80 -5.97 12.18 -4.56
N PRO A 81 -7.32 12.06 -4.55
CA PRO A 81 -7.98 11.06 -3.70
C PRO A 81 -7.44 9.65 -3.93
N SER A 82 -7.26 9.26 -5.20
CA SER A 82 -6.69 7.95 -5.56
C SER A 82 -5.23 7.82 -5.11
N ALA A 83 -4.43 8.88 -5.23
CA ALA A 83 -3.04 8.89 -4.77
C ALA A 83 -2.93 8.79 -3.23
N LEU A 84 -3.80 9.49 -2.49
CA LEU A 84 -3.88 9.39 -1.03
C LEU A 84 -4.22 7.97 -0.59
N GLN A 85 -5.12 7.29 -1.31
CA GLN A 85 -5.46 5.90 -1.03
C GLN A 85 -4.24 4.97 -1.16
N LEU A 86 -3.35 5.19 -2.12
CA LEU A 86 -2.10 4.41 -2.26
C LEU A 86 -1.10 4.66 -1.12
N LEU A 87 -1.19 5.83 -0.48
CA LEU A 87 -0.43 6.16 0.73
C LEU A 87 -1.11 5.66 2.02
N ASP A 88 -2.21 4.90 1.92
CA ASP A 88 -3.07 4.52 3.06
C ASP A 88 -3.59 5.74 3.86
N LEU A 89 -3.77 6.88 3.19
CA LEU A 89 -4.36 8.10 3.73
C LEU A 89 -5.85 8.20 3.34
N PRO A 90 -6.70 8.87 4.15
CA PRO A 90 -8.12 9.04 3.82
C PRO A 90 -8.30 9.83 2.51
N PRO A 91 -8.95 9.26 1.49
CA PRO A 91 -9.10 9.93 0.19
C PRO A 91 -10.15 11.05 0.21
N ASP A 92 -11.08 11.01 1.17
CA ASP A 92 -12.24 11.91 1.28
C ASP A 92 -12.07 13.00 2.36
N ASP A 93 -10.85 13.22 2.86
CA ASP A 93 -10.58 14.26 3.85
C ASP A 93 -10.57 15.65 3.18
N GLU A 94 -11.68 16.38 3.34
CA GLU A 94 -11.87 17.72 2.78
C GLU A 94 -10.82 18.74 3.23
N GLN A 95 -10.26 18.59 4.44
CA GLN A 95 -9.21 19.50 4.91
C GLN A 95 -7.92 19.25 4.15
N VAL A 96 -7.54 17.98 3.99
CA VAL A 96 -6.37 17.57 3.21
C VAL A 96 -6.54 17.99 1.74
N LEU A 97 -7.70 17.72 1.13
CA LEU A 97 -7.99 18.12 -0.24
C LEU A 97 -7.95 19.65 -0.42
N THR A 98 -8.36 20.41 0.60
CA THR A 98 -8.26 21.87 0.59
C THR A 98 -6.81 22.35 0.62
N ILE A 99 -5.96 21.72 1.43
CA ILE A 99 -4.52 22.02 1.46
C ILE A 99 -3.89 21.74 0.09
N PHE A 100 -4.23 20.62 -0.54
CA PHE A 100 -3.76 20.32 -1.89
C PHE A 100 -4.27 21.32 -2.94
N ARG A 101 -5.53 21.79 -2.82
CA ARG A 101 -6.07 22.84 -3.70
C ARG A 101 -5.30 24.14 -3.52
N GLN A 102 -4.98 24.51 -2.29
CA GLN A 102 -4.18 25.71 -1.97
C GLN A 102 -2.74 25.58 -2.47
N ALA A 103 -2.14 24.39 -2.35
CA ALA A 103 -0.81 24.13 -2.90
C ALA A 103 -0.82 24.21 -4.44
N ALA A 104 -1.81 23.60 -5.08
CA ALA A 104 -1.99 23.63 -6.54
C ALA A 104 -2.28 25.02 -7.11
N SER A 105 -2.97 25.89 -6.34
CA SER A 105 -3.23 27.27 -6.77
C SER A 105 -1.99 28.18 -6.72
N GLY A 106 -0.89 27.69 -6.15
CA GLY A 106 0.29 28.50 -5.85
C GLY A 106 0.07 29.39 -4.64
N TRP A 107 1.14 29.60 -3.88
CA TRP A 107 1.19 30.60 -2.80
C TRP A 107 1.57 31.99 -3.32
N ASP A 108 1.99 32.06 -4.60
CA ASP A 108 2.33 33.30 -5.29
C ASP A 108 1.07 33.89 -5.95
N GLU A 109 0.68 35.07 -5.49
CA GLU A 109 -0.56 35.80 -5.86
C GLU A 109 -0.67 36.18 -7.36
N ASP A 110 0.32 35.84 -8.19
CA ASP A 110 0.43 36.28 -9.59
C ASP A 110 0.00 35.23 -10.64
N ALA A 111 -0.50 34.05 -10.23
CA ALA A 111 -0.90 33.01 -11.17
C ALA A 111 -2.31 33.25 -11.78
N SER A 112 -2.33 33.65 -13.05
CA SER A 112 -3.53 33.84 -13.87
C SER A 112 -4.47 32.62 -13.85
N ALA A 113 -5.73 32.87 -13.49
CA ALA A 113 -6.80 31.93 -13.17
C ALA A 113 -7.33 31.00 -14.30
N SER A 114 -6.47 30.34 -15.08
CA SER A 114 -6.94 29.49 -16.20
C SER A 114 -6.10 28.25 -16.52
N THR A 115 -5.16 27.87 -15.66
CA THR A 115 -4.45 26.58 -15.79
C THR A 115 -5.06 25.56 -14.84
N GLU A 116 -5.29 24.35 -15.34
CA GLU A 116 -5.82 23.22 -14.57
C GLU A 116 -5.05 23.06 -13.24
N LEU A 117 -5.77 23.03 -12.12
CA LEU A 117 -5.20 22.86 -10.79
C LEU A 117 -4.41 21.54 -10.75
N SER A 118 -3.09 21.66 -10.76
CA SER A 118 -2.17 20.53 -10.73
C SER A 118 -1.17 20.71 -9.59
N VAL A 119 -0.82 19.62 -8.95
CA VAL A 119 0.11 19.57 -7.82
C VAL A 119 1.47 19.17 -8.34
N THR A 120 2.48 19.99 -8.01
CA THR A 120 3.87 19.69 -8.33
C THR A 120 4.42 18.60 -7.42
N MET A 121 5.53 17.98 -7.82
CA MET A 121 6.17 16.96 -7.00
C MET A 121 6.62 17.51 -5.63
N ASP A 122 7.07 18.76 -5.59
CA ASP A 122 7.50 19.41 -4.35
C ASP A 122 6.33 19.70 -3.41
N ASP A 123 5.20 20.17 -3.94
CA ASP A 123 3.97 20.37 -3.16
C ASP A 123 3.42 19.04 -2.63
N TRP A 124 3.43 18.00 -3.47
CA TRP A 124 3.05 16.65 -3.05
C TRP A 124 3.91 16.15 -1.90
N ARG A 125 5.24 16.23 -2.04
CA ARG A 125 6.19 15.83 -0.99
C ARG A 125 5.96 16.61 0.30
N ALA A 126 5.79 17.93 0.20
CA ALA A 126 5.57 18.80 1.35
C ALA A 126 4.32 18.43 2.14
N VAL A 127 3.17 18.29 1.46
CA VAL A 127 1.88 17.97 2.11
C VAL A 127 1.90 16.55 2.67
N CYS A 128 2.32 15.56 1.87
CA CYS A 128 2.40 14.18 2.32
C CYS A 128 3.39 14.00 3.47
N ALA A 129 4.48 14.80 3.51
CA ALA A 129 5.42 14.72 4.59
C ALA A 129 4.83 15.12 5.93
N ILE A 130 4.06 16.20 5.97
CA ILE A 130 3.39 16.67 7.19
C ILE A 130 2.35 15.64 7.64
N LEU A 131 1.59 15.06 6.72
CA LEU A 131 0.57 14.05 7.05
C LEU A 131 1.17 12.75 7.60
N LEU A 132 2.33 12.35 7.09
CA LEU A 132 2.99 11.09 7.47
C LEU A 132 4.03 11.24 8.58
N GLU A 133 4.40 12.47 8.96
CA GLU A 133 5.36 12.73 10.05
C GLU A 133 4.92 12.07 11.36
N HIS A 134 3.63 12.15 11.70
CA HIS A 134 3.07 11.50 12.89
C HIS A 134 2.95 9.97 12.77
N HIS A 135 2.83 9.45 11.56
CA HIS A 135 2.74 8.01 11.30
C HIS A 135 4.11 7.34 11.12
N ALA A 136 5.18 8.10 10.92
CA ALA A 136 6.52 7.56 10.72
C ALA A 136 7.01 6.70 11.89
N GLN A 137 6.58 7.02 13.12
CA GLN A 137 6.92 6.24 14.31
C GLN A 137 6.21 4.87 14.34
N GLU A 138 4.98 4.80 13.84
CA GLU A 138 4.14 3.60 13.85
C GLU A 138 4.61 2.54 12.82
N TYR A 139 5.18 3.01 11.70
CA TYR A 139 5.76 2.14 10.67
C TYR A 139 7.19 1.67 10.99
N ALA A 140 7.90 2.33 11.92
CA ALA A 140 9.24 1.91 12.33
C ALA A 140 9.22 0.63 13.17
N ASP A 141 8.13 0.39 13.90
CA ASP A 141 7.96 -0.79 14.76
C ASP A 141 7.36 -2.01 14.02
N SER A 142 6.75 -1.81 12.84
CA SER A 142 6.08 -2.88 12.08
C SER A 142 6.95 -3.54 11.00
N ASP A 143 8.10 -2.96 10.64
CA ASP A 143 9.04 -3.49 9.62
C ASP A 143 10.37 -3.91 10.25
N GLY A 144 10.28 -4.63 11.38
CA GLY A 144 11.41 -5.24 12.08
C GLY A 144 12.01 -6.44 11.35
N ASP A 145 12.28 -6.33 10.05
CA ASP A 145 13.00 -7.35 9.29
C ASP A 145 14.22 -6.77 8.55
N ALA A 146 15.39 -7.15 9.07
CA ALA A 146 16.68 -7.29 8.40
C ALA A 146 17.17 -6.18 7.44
N ILE A 147 17.80 -5.15 7.99
CA ILE A 147 19.02 -4.62 7.35
C ILE A 147 20.19 -4.82 8.31
N SER A 148 20.89 -5.94 8.09
CA SER A 148 22.22 -6.21 8.62
C SER A 148 23.12 -4.99 8.40
N ARG A 149 23.45 -4.30 9.49
CA ARG A 149 24.60 -3.41 9.53
C ARG A 149 25.86 -4.25 9.22
N PRO A 150 26.66 -3.94 8.20
CA PRO A 150 28.02 -4.43 8.16
C PRO A 150 28.80 -3.71 9.26
N VAL A 151 28.99 -4.39 10.39
CA VAL A 151 30.01 -4.01 11.37
C VAL A 151 31.37 -4.15 10.68
N SER A 152 31.96 -3.02 10.34
CA SER A 152 33.39 -2.95 10.05
C SER A 152 34.13 -3.10 11.37
N ASP A 153 34.70 -4.27 11.61
CA ASP A 153 35.60 -4.53 12.73
C ASP A 153 37.06 -4.55 12.22
N PRO A 154 37.95 -3.72 12.76
CA PRO A 154 39.36 -3.68 12.37
C PRO A 154 40.17 -4.82 12.99
N GLU A 155 41.16 -5.28 12.23
CA GLU A 155 42.32 -6.10 12.60
C GLU A 155 42.51 -6.44 14.10
N SER A 156 42.46 -7.73 14.44
CA SER A 156 43.11 -8.24 15.65
C SER A 156 43.33 -9.76 15.58
N ASP A 157 44.52 -10.09 15.09
CA ASP A 157 45.48 -11.06 15.63
C ASP A 157 45.09 -12.50 16.03
N TYR A 158 45.99 -13.40 15.65
CA TYR A 158 45.94 -14.85 15.75
C TYR A 158 45.87 -15.36 17.20
N GLN A 159 45.00 -16.34 17.47
CA GLN A 159 45.33 -17.36 18.47
C GLN A 159 44.75 -18.73 18.11
N GLU A 160 45.68 -19.63 17.82
CA GLU A 160 45.56 -21.07 17.61
C GLU A 160 45.05 -21.75 18.89
N GLY A 161 44.05 -22.64 18.77
CA GLY A 161 43.38 -23.29 19.89
C GLY A 161 42.58 -24.50 19.45
N ASP A 162 43.33 -25.56 19.15
CA ASP A 162 42.91 -26.96 19.02
C ASP A 162 41.98 -27.42 20.17
N VAL A 163 40.76 -27.85 19.85
CA VAL A 163 40.02 -28.87 20.61
C VAL A 163 39.10 -29.67 19.69
N ASP A 164 39.50 -30.93 19.60
CA ASP A 164 38.84 -32.12 19.08
C ASP A 164 37.53 -32.43 19.85
N MET A 165 36.42 -32.64 19.15
CA MET A 165 35.32 -33.49 19.63
C MET A 165 34.53 -34.05 18.44
N GLU A 166 34.64 -35.37 18.33
CA GLU A 166 33.99 -36.30 17.43
C GLU A 166 32.49 -36.52 17.74
N ASP A 167 31.78 -37.01 16.72
CA ASP A 167 30.58 -37.87 16.74
C ASP A 167 29.23 -37.28 17.20
N ASP A 168 28.06 -37.58 16.60
CA ASP A 168 27.62 -38.62 15.65
C ASP A 168 26.18 -38.27 15.16
N ASP A 169 25.67 -39.05 14.21
CA ASP A 169 24.31 -39.19 13.65
C ASP A 169 23.86 -38.12 12.62
N ASP A 170 23.92 -38.35 11.29
CA ASP A 170 23.39 -39.45 10.44
C ASP A 170 21.85 -39.51 10.38
N ASP A 171 21.27 -38.96 9.31
CA ASP A 171 20.14 -39.60 8.61
C ASP A 171 19.98 -39.02 7.19
N ASP A 172 20.17 -39.90 6.21
CA ASP A 172 20.10 -39.71 4.76
C ASP A 172 18.66 -39.80 4.19
N TYR A 173 18.52 -39.38 2.92
CA TYR A 173 17.51 -39.81 1.92
C TYR A 173 16.14 -39.07 1.94
N VAL A 174 15.59 -38.51 0.86
CA VAL A 174 15.68 -38.85 -0.57
C VAL A 174 15.42 -37.63 -1.48
N GLU A 175 16.13 -37.62 -2.59
CA GLU A 175 15.94 -36.80 -3.79
C GLU A 175 14.84 -37.41 -4.67
N GLU A 176 13.91 -36.62 -5.22
CA GLU A 176 13.58 -36.72 -6.64
C GLU A 176 12.71 -35.56 -7.16
N ALA A 177 13.17 -35.06 -8.30
CA ALA A 177 12.57 -34.02 -9.10
C ALA A 177 11.23 -34.44 -9.74
N SER A 178 10.34 -33.47 -9.96
CA SER A 178 9.47 -33.51 -11.13
C SER A 178 9.24 -32.13 -11.73
N SER A 179 10.04 -31.87 -12.76
CA SER A 179 9.76 -31.00 -13.90
C SER A 179 8.30 -31.04 -14.37
N ARG A 180 7.71 -29.87 -14.67
CA ARG A 180 6.86 -29.64 -15.86
C ARG A 180 6.53 -28.15 -16.07
N ARG A 181 7.32 -27.56 -16.97
CA ARG A 181 6.91 -26.72 -18.12
C ARG A 181 5.42 -26.32 -18.25
N ARG A 182 5.27 -25.05 -18.64
CA ARG A 182 4.48 -24.48 -19.76
C ARG A 182 3.17 -23.72 -19.46
N THR A 183 3.27 -22.40 -19.68
CA THR A 183 2.38 -21.51 -20.48
C THR A 183 0.87 -21.61 -20.28
N ARG A 184 0.21 -20.46 -20.02
CA ARG A 184 -0.55 -19.74 -21.07
C ARG A 184 -1.21 -18.47 -20.54
N THR A 185 -0.85 -17.37 -21.18
CA THR A 185 -1.59 -16.11 -21.35
C THR A 185 -3.07 -16.35 -21.66
N THR A 186 -3.97 -15.73 -20.90
CA THR A 186 -5.29 -15.34 -21.41
C THR A 186 -5.63 -13.93 -20.95
N THR A 187 -5.29 -12.98 -21.80
CA THR A 187 -6.06 -11.76 -22.01
C THR A 187 -7.53 -12.12 -22.21
N ARG A 188 -8.39 -11.64 -21.32
CA ARG A 188 -9.81 -11.42 -21.64
C ARG A 188 -10.19 -10.03 -21.16
N THR A 189 -10.09 -9.10 -22.11
CA THR A 189 -10.98 -7.97 -22.27
C THR A 189 -12.42 -8.36 -21.89
N ARG A 190 -12.98 -7.61 -20.95
CA ARG A 190 -14.43 -7.46 -20.83
C ARG A 190 -14.71 -5.97 -20.68
N GLU A 191 -14.92 -5.36 -21.83
CA GLU A 191 -15.74 -4.16 -21.95
C GLU A 191 -17.15 -4.54 -21.51
N SER A 192 -17.61 -3.92 -20.44
CA SER A 192 -19.03 -3.68 -20.20
C SER A 192 -19.14 -2.42 -19.35
N ASP A 193 -19.16 -1.28 -20.05
CA ASP A 193 -19.73 -0.04 -19.53
C ASP A 193 -21.23 -0.28 -19.30
N THR A 194 -21.55 -0.56 -18.06
CA THR A 194 -22.86 -0.28 -17.48
C THR A 194 -22.61 0.53 -16.24
N ASP A 195 -23.07 1.78 -16.26
CA ASP A 195 -23.40 2.60 -15.11
C ASP A 195 -23.98 1.71 -14.00
N SER A 196 -23.14 1.38 -13.03
CA SER A 196 -23.53 0.65 -11.85
C SER A 196 -22.86 1.35 -10.69
N ASP A 197 -23.68 2.11 -9.98
CA ASP A 197 -23.57 2.43 -8.56
C ASP A 197 -23.05 1.22 -7.78
N SER A 198 -21.73 1.06 -7.79
CA SER A 198 -21.04 -0.13 -7.34
C SER A 198 -20.82 0.02 -5.84
N THR A 199 -21.83 -0.38 -5.10
CA THR A 199 -21.86 -0.61 -3.64
C THR A 199 -20.93 -1.76 -3.21
N MET A 200 -19.81 -1.98 -3.90
CA MET A 200 -18.75 -2.88 -3.44
C MET A 200 -17.80 -2.09 -2.56
N PRO A 201 -17.52 -2.53 -1.31
CA PRO A 201 -16.59 -1.83 -0.46
C PRO A 201 -15.21 -1.83 -1.12
N LYS A 202 -14.70 -0.62 -1.39
CA LYS A 202 -13.30 -0.35 -1.76
C LYS A 202 -12.40 -1.23 -0.88
N GLN A 203 -11.44 -1.94 -1.47
CA GLN A 203 -10.52 -2.79 -0.69
C GLN A 203 -9.91 -1.96 0.45
N LEU A 204 -10.05 -2.45 1.69
CA LEU A 204 -9.54 -1.76 2.88
C LEU A 204 -8.03 -1.55 2.75
N THR A 205 -7.59 -0.33 3.06
CA THR A 205 -6.16 -0.02 3.19
C THR A 205 -5.54 -0.85 4.31
N LYS A 206 -4.21 -1.01 4.31
CA LYS A 206 -3.54 -1.77 5.39
C LYS A 206 -3.84 -1.19 6.76
N ARG A 207 -3.83 0.15 6.85
CA ARG A 207 -4.20 0.89 8.05
C ARG A 207 -5.64 0.62 8.47
N GLN A 208 -6.60 0.71 7.56
CA GLN A 208 -8.01 0.42 7.87
C GLN A 208 -8.21 -0.99 8.38
N LYS A 209 -7.53 -1.98 7.80
CA LYS A 209 -7.55 -3.37 8.30
C LYS A 209 -7.01 -3.46 9.72
N GLN A 210 -5.90 -2.77 10.00
CA GLN A 210 -5.31 -2.73 11.33
C GLN A 210 -6.25 -2.05 12.35
N THR A 211 -6.80 -0.88 12.02
CA THR A 211 -7.81 -0.19 12.83
C THR A 211 -9.04 -1.07 13.09
N CYS A 212 -9.54 -1.76 12.07
CA CYS A 212 -10.66 -2.69 12.21
C CYS A 212 -10.30 -3.85 13.15
N LEU A 213 -9.11 -4.42 13.03
CA LEU A 213 -8.65 -5.52 13.87
C LEU A 213 -8.51 -5.08 15.34
N GLU A 214 -7.92 -3.91 15.59
CA GLU A 214 -7.78 -3.34 16.92
C GLU A 214 -9.14 -3.07 17.58
N ASN A 215 -10.07 -2.46 16.84
CA ASN A 215 -11.42 -2.23 17.35
C ASN A 215 -12.20 -3.53 17.56
N PHE A 216 -12.01 -4.53 16.69
CA PHE A 216 -12.59 -5.85 16.85
C PHE A 216 -12.05 -6.54 18.11
N ALA A 217 -10.76 -6.36 18.42
CA ALA A 217 -10.13 -6.88 19.63
C ALA A 217 -10.75 -6.31 20.92
N LEU A 218 -11.20 -5.05 20.92
CA LEU A 218 -11.86 -4.43 22.08
C LEU A 218 -13.15 -5.15 22.49
N ILE A 219 -13.81 -5.82 21.54
CA ILE A 219 -15.02 -6.59 21.82
C ILE A 219 -14.67 -7.91 22.52
N PHE A 220 -13.48 -8.47 22.32
CA PHE A 220 -13.05 -9.77 22.83
C PHE A 220 -11.83 -9.66 23.76
N PRO A 221 -12.00 -9.16 25.00
CA PRO A 221 -10.88 -8.94 25.93
C PRO A 221 -10.17 -10.24 26.36
N ASP A 222 -10.85 -11.39 26.27
CA ASP A 222 -10.34 -12.69 26.70
C ASP A 222 -9.72 -13.52 25.56
N VAL A 223 -9.68 -12.98 24.34
CA VAL A 223 -9.22 -13.72 23.14
C VAL A 223 -7.86 -13.23 22.69
N THR A 224 -6.97 -14.15 22.34
CA THR A 224 -5.64 -13.85 21.81
C THR A 224 -5.73 -13.30 20.37
N PRO A 225 -4.78 -12.47 19.94
CA PRO A 225 -4.83 -11.87 18.61
C PRO A 225 -4.80 -12.88 17.46
N GLU A 226 -4.25 -14.08 17.69
CA GLU A 226 -4.20 -15.17 16.71
C GLU A 226 -5.59 -15.80 16.46
N ASP A 227 -6.44 -15.83 17.50
CA ASP A 227 -7.78 -16.41 17.44
C ASP A 227 -8.86 -15.37 17.08
N LEU A 228 -8.53 -14.07 17.10
CA LEU A 228 -9.45 -12.98 16.74
C LEU A 228 -10.15 -13.19 15.39
N PRO A 229 -9.46 -13.52 14.27
CA PRO A 229 -10.11 -13.66 12.97
C PRO A 229 -11.15 -14.79 12.92
N ARG A 230 -11.10 -15.74 13.87
CA ARG A 230 -12.04 -16.85 13.98
C ARG A 230 -13.24 -16.53 14.85
N GLN A 231 -13.17 -15.46 15.64
CA GLN A 231 -14.28 -15.03 16.49
C GLN A 231 -15.41 -14.43 15.67
N LYS A 232 -16.60 -14.51 16.24
CA LYS A 232 -17.80 -13.88 15.69
C LYS A 232 -18.47 -13.09 16.78
N ILE A 233 -18.86 -11.86 16.47
CA ILE A 233 -19.62 -11.02 17.37
C ILE A 233 -21.04 -11.57 17.42
N MET A 234 -21.45 -11.97 18.62
CA MET A 234 -22.79 -12.44 18.91
C MET A 234 -23.57 -11.43 19.75
N ILE A 235 -24.87 -11.68 19.91
CA ILE A 235 -25.76 -10.87 20.77
C ILE A 235 -25.19 -10.75 22.19
N ALA A 236 -24.60 -11.82 22.74
CA ALA A 236 -24.01 -11.82 24.07
C ALA A 236 -22.84 -10.84 24.21
N ASP A 237 -22.03 -10.69 23.16
CA ASP A 237 -20.89 -9.76 23.15
C ASP A 237 -21.37 -8.31 23.10
N ILE A 238 -22.35 -8.00 22.25
CA ILE A 238 -22.93 -6.66 22.17
C ILE A 238 -23.61 -6.29 23.51
N GLN A 239 -24.31 -7.23 24.14
CA GLN A 239 -24.91 -7.01 25.47
C GLN A 239 -23.85 -6.80 26.56
N ARG A 240 -22.69 -7.46 26.46
CA ARG A 240 -21.57 -7.26 27.40
C ARG A 240 -21.00 -5.85 27.24
N VAL A 241 -20.73 -5.44 26.00
CA VAL A 241 -20.18 -4.11 25.68
C VAL A 241 -21.18 -3.01 26.05
N SER A 242 -22.48 -3.16 25.76
CA SER A 242 -23.49 -2.16 26.10
C SER A 242 -23.60 -1.96 27.62
N LYS A 243 -23.53 -3.05 28.41
CA LYS A 243 -23.49 -2.98 29.88
C LYS A 243 -22.25 -2.22 30.37
N LEU A 244 -21.10 -2.44 29.75
CA LEU A 244 -19.85 -1.75 30.10
C LEU A 244 -19.94 -0.24 29.84
N LEU A 245 -20.60 0.15 28.74
CA LEU A 245 -20.81 1.55 28.34
C LEU A 245 -22.01 2.21 29.05
N ASN A 246 -22.72 1.49 29.93
CA ASN A 246 -23.98 1.90 30.56
C ASN A 246 -25.10 2.25 29.56
N GLU A 247 -25.06 1.64 28.37
CA GLU A 247 -26.09 1.78 27.35
C GLU A 247 -27.11 0.64 27.42
N LYS A 248 -28.39 0.99 27.27
CA LYS A 248 -29.50 0.03 27.28
C LYS A 248 -29.96 -0.23 25.86
N LEU A 249 -29.44 -1.30 25.27
CA LEU A 249 -29.91 -1.84 23.99
C LEU A 249 -30.90 -2.98 24.23
N LYS A 250 -32.03 -2.95 23.55
CA LYS A 250 -32.99 -4.08 23.55
C LYS A 250 -32.44 -5.22 22.69
N ALA A 251 -32.83 -6.45 23.02
CA ALA A 251 -32.44 -7.61 22.22
C ALA A 251 -32.89 -7.50 20.76
N GLU A 252 -34.06 -6.91 20.51
CA GLU A 252 -34.59 -6.63 19.16
C GLU A 252 -33.67 -5.69 18.37
N GLU A 253 -33.22 -4.59 18.99
CA GLU A 253 -32.30 -3.63 18.38
C GLU A 253 -30.95 -4.27 18.04
N ILE A 254 -30.40 -5.11 18.93
CA ILE A 254 -29.14 -5.82 18.70
C ILE A 254 -29.29 -6.80 17.52
N ILE A 255 -30.42 -7.49 17.42
CA ILE A 255 -30.72 -8.39 16.31
C ILE A 255 -30.82 -7.62 15.00
N GLU A 256 -31.51 -6.49 14.98
CA GLU A 256 -31.60 -5.63 13.79
C GLU A 256 -30.21 -5.12 13.36
N MET A 257 -29.38 -4.66 14.32
CA MET A 257 -28.00 -4.23 14.03
C MET A 257 -27.17 -5.35 13.40
N LEU A 258 -27.22 -6.56 13.97
CA LEU A 258 -26.52 -7.71 13.44
C LEU A 258 -27.07 -8.09 12.06
N GLU A 259 -28.38 -8.01 11.83
CA GLU A 259 -29.01 -8.36 10.56
C GLU A 259 -28.63 -7.41 9.41
N ILE A 260 -28.35 -6.13 9.71
CA ILE A 260 -27.93 -5.15 8.70
C ILE A 260 -26.55 -5.50 8.11
N PHE A 261 -25.63 -6.00 8.94
CA PHE A 261 -24.22 -6.16 8.55
C PHE A 261 -23.74 -7.62 8.49
N SER A 262 -24.46 -8.56 9.09
CA SER A 262 -24.15 -9.99 9.09
C SER A 262 -24.33 -10.60 7.71
N SER A 263 -23.32 -11.32 7.24
CA SER A 263 -23.46 -12.21 6.08
C SER A 263 -23.94 -13.62 6.47
N ALA A 264 -23.94 -13.95 7.77
CA ALA A 264 -24.27 -15.27 8.27
C ALA A 264 -25.76 -15.42 8.65
N PRO A 265 -26.36 -16.60 8.43
CA PRO A 265 -27.77 -16.86 8.74
C PRO A 265 -28.05 -16.99 10.24
N ASP A 266 -27.01 -17.19 11.05
CA ASP A 266 -27.06 -17.25 12.51
C ASP A 266 -27.04 -15.86 13.17
N LYS A 267 -27.10 -14.78 12.37
CA LYS A 267 -27.04 -13.39 12.82
C LYS A 267 -25.79 -13.10 13.65
N SER A 268 -24.67 -13.68 13.24
CA SER A 268 -23.35 -13.42 13.83
C SER A 268 -22.49 -12.62 12.86
N MET A 269 -21.72 -11.68 13.38
CA MET A 269 -20.90 -10.79 12.55
C MET A 269 -19.43 -11.22 12.67
N ASN A 270 -18.84 -11.70 11.58
CA ASN A 270 -17.42 -12.05 11.52
C ASN A 270 -16.53 -10.80 11.29
N LEU A 271 -15.20 -10.96 11.28
CA LEU A 271 -14.28 -9.83 11.06
C LEU A 271 -14.55 -9.10 9.74
N SER A 272 -14.83 -9.82 8.66
CA SER A 272 -15.11 -9.20 7.34
C SER A 272 -16.42 -8.43 7.32
N ASP A 273 -17.43 -8.89 8.06
CA ASP A 273 -18.69 -8.17 8.23
C ASP A 273 -18.49 -6.91 9.10
N PHE A 274 -17.66 -7.02 10.15
CA PHE A 274 -17.28 -5.89 11.00
C PHE A 274 -16.48 -4.84 10.21
N GLU A 275 -15.52 -5.25 9.39
CA GLU A 275 -14.78 -4.37 8.48
C GLU A 275 -15.73 -3.61 7.54
N ARG A 276 -16.70 -4.30 6.96
CA ARG A 276 -17.72 -3.68 6.10
C ARG A 276 -18.55 -2.65 6.88
N MET A 277 -18.99 -3.02 8.07
CA MET A 277 -19.71 -2.12 8.97
C MET A 277 -18.87 -0.86 9.28
N MET A 278 -17.59 -1.01 9.60
CA MET A 278 -16.69 0.10 9.91
C MET A 278 -16.52 1.05 8.72
N ILE A 279 -16.43 0.53 7.49
CA ILE A 279 -16.40 1.37 6.28
C ILE A 279 -17.73 2.10 6.07
N THR A 280 -18.85 1.37 6.18
CA THR A 280 -20.19 1.97 6.00
C THR A 280 -20.44 3.08 7.02
N ALA A 281 -19.95 2.91 8.24
CA ALA A 281 -20.03 3.89 9.32
C ALA A 281 -18.96 5.00 9.25
N LYS A 282 -17.98 4.91 8.32
CA LYS A 282 -16.82 5.81 8.22
C LYS A 282 -15.98 5.88 9.50
N LEU A 283 -15.78 4.72 10.14
CA LEU A 283 -15.02 4.55 11.38
C LEU A 283 -13.66 3.85 11.18
N ALA A 284 -13.36 3.39 9.95
CA ALA A 284 -12.11 2.72 9.58
C ALA A 284 -11.04 3.68 9.06
#